data_AF-A0A7R9V4U5-F1
#
_entry.id   AF-A0A7R9V4U5-F1
#
_cell.length_a   1.000
_cell.length_b   1.000
_cell.length_c   1.000
_cell.angle_alpha   90.00
_cell.angle_beta   90.00
_cell.angle_gamma   90.00
#
_symmetry.space_group_name_H-M   'P 1'
#
loop_
_entity.id
_entity.type
_entity.pdbx_description
1 polymer ?
#
loop_
_entity_poly.entity_id
_entity_poly.type
_entity_poly.pdbx_seq_one_letter_code
_entity_poly.pdbx_strand_id
1 'polypeptide(L)'
;FFDRKGFWTVHGDNALYVARTFYKTTAVVKYYGAEGGKSTEGARGALASAALNRNLFETALRALLLEGTEFRVEVYEGTGASWRVAKSASPGRLGQLEDE
;
A
#
# COMPACT_ATOMS: atom_id res chain seq x y z
N PHE A 1 -0.71 -3.58 -1.63
CA PHE A 1 -1.86 -3.06 -0.87
C PHE A 1 -2.42 -4.15 0.01
N PHE A 2 -2.85 -3.83 1.22
CA PHE A 2 -3.46 -4.76 2.17
C PHE A 2 -4.91 -4.34 2.43
N ASP A 3 -5.87 -5.18 2.05
CA ASP A 3 -7.30 -4.92 2.22
C ASP A 3 -7.69 -5.05 3.71
N ARG A 4 -8.34 -4.01 4.24
CA ARG A 4 -8.85 -3.92 5.61
C ARG A 4 -10.38 -3.92 5.67
N LYS A 5 -11.06 -4.42 4.62
CA LYS A 5 -12.53 -4.49 4.50
C LYS A 5 -13.19 -3.13 4.61
N GLY A 6 -12.81 -2.23 3.69
CA GLY A 6 -13.38 -0.87 3.58
C GLY A 6 -12.35 0.21 3.28
N PHE A 7 -11.07 -0.08 3.52
CA PHE A 7 -9.94 0.75 3.14
C PHE A 7 -8.71 -0.14 2.90
N TRP A 8 -7.68 0.41 2.25
CA TRP A 8 -6.44 -0.30 1.98
C TRP A 8 -5.31 0.28 2.82
N THR A 9 -4.32 -0.55 3.11
CA THR A 9 -3.10 -0.13 3.77
C THR A 9 -1.88 -0.46 2.92
N VAL A 10 -0.87 0.39 3.02
CA VAL A 10 0.46 0.18 2.44
C VAL A 10 1.48 0.35 3.54
N HIS A 11 2.58 -0.39 3.45
CA HIS A 11 3.58 -0.48 4.50
C HIS A 11 5.00 -0.31 3.94
N GLY A 12 5.94 0.10 4.79
CA GLY A 12 7.34 0.32 4.43
C GLY A 12 7.52 1.43 3.39
N ASP A 13 8.45 1.23 2.46
CA ASP A 13 8.78 2.21 1.41
C ASP A 13 7.59 2.53 0.51
N ASN A 14 6.71 1.55 0.28
CA ASN A 14 5.48 1.76 -0.48
C ASN A 14 4.55 2.77 0.21
N ALA A 15 4.53 2.81 1.55
CA ALA A 15 3.75 3.80 2.28
C ALA A 15 4.29 5.22 2.07
N LEU A 16 5.61 5.37 2.15
CA LEU A 16 6.29 6.64 1.92
C LEU A 16 6.12 7.11 0.47
N TYR A 17 6.22 6.20 -0.49
CA TYR A 17 5.96 6.48 -1.91
C TYR A 17 4.53 6.95 -2.12
N VAL A 18 3.54 6.21 -1.64
CA VAL A 18 2.13 6.58 -1.79
C VAL A 18 1.83 7.93 -1.15
N ALA A 19 2.38 8.19 0.04
CA ALA A 19 2.19 9.45 0.75
C ALA A 19 2.70 10.65 -0.05
N ARG A 20 3.91 10.55 -0.63
CA ARG A 20 4.50 11.61 -1.47
C ARG A 20 3.79 11.75 -2.81
N THR A 21 3.48 10.64 -3.47
CA THR A 21 2.98 10.62 -4.85
C THR A 21 1.50 10.98 -4.92
N PHE A 22 0.66 10.40 -4.05
CA PHE A 22 -0.80 10.54 -4.13
C PHE A 22 -1.37 11.49 -3.09
N TYR A 23 -0.89 11.45 -1.85
CA TYR A 23 -1.33 12.40 -0.80
C TYR A 23 -0.62 13.75 -0.84
N LYS A 24 0.52 13.84 -1.54
CA LYS A 24 1.39 15.03 -1.58
C LYS A 24 1.87 15.50 -0.20
N THR A 25 1.85 14.59 0.79
CA THR A 25 2.33 14.86 2.15
C THR A 25 2.68 13.55 2.86
N THR A 26 3.72 13.57 3.69
CA THR A 26 4.08 12.44 4.57
C THR A 26 3.31 12.45 5.89
N ALA A 27 2.50 13.48 6.18
CA ALA A 27 1.72 13.58 7.42
C ALA A 27 0.70 12.45 7.62
N VAL A 28 0.32 11.77 6.54
CA VAL A 28 -0.58 10.59 6.59
C VAL A 28 0.12 9.31 7.05
N VAL A 29 1.46 9.31 7.09
CA VAL A 29 2.25 8.14 7.44
C VAL A 29 2.28 7.98 8.96
N LYS A 30 1.90 6.80 9.41
CA LYS A 30 2.03 6.36 10.80
C LYS A 30 3.11 5.30 10.89
N TYR A 31 3.87 5.34 11.97
CA TYR A 31 4.91 4.35 12.24
C TYR A 31 4.42 3.38 13.31
N TYR A 32 4.73 2.09 13.16
CA TYR A 32 4.32 1.04 14.09
C TYR A 32 5.48 0.09 14.40
N GLY A 33 5.45 -0.60 15.53
CA GLY A 33 6.40 -1.68 15.83
C GLY A 33 7.83 -1.23 16.17
N ALA A 34 8.03 0.05 16.50
CA ALA A 34 9.34 0.55 16.87
C ALA A 34 9.87 -0.09 18.15
N GLU A 35 11.13 -0.53 18.11
CA GLU A 35 11.85 -1.05 19.26
C GLU A 35 12.03 0.07 20.30
N GLY A 36 11.71 -0.20 21.56
CA GLY A 36 11.75 0.80 22.63
C GLY A 36 10.55 1.77 22.68
N GLY A 37 9.47 1.48 21.95
CA GLY A 37 8.16 2.13 22.11
C GLY A 37 8.01 3.51 21.46
N LYS A 38 9.07 4.04 20.82
CA LYS A 38 9.01 5.33 20.11
C LYS A 38 8.68 5.12 18.63
N SER A 39 7.40 5.19 18.30
CA SER A 39 6.89 5.04 16.93
C SER A 39 7.10 6.30 16.08
N THR A 40 8.36 6.65 15.81
CA THR A 40 8.74 7.81 15.00
C THR A 40 9.47 7.38 13.73
N GLU A 41 9.52 8.27 12.75
CA GLU A 41 10.37 8.10 11.58
C GLU A 41 11.83 7.87 12.01
N GLY A 42 12.50 6.91 11.38
CA GLY A 42 13.89 6.54 11.68
C GLY A 42 14.09 5.69 12.95
N ALA A 43 13.04 5.37 13.71
CA ALA A 43 13.17 4.46 14.84
C ALA A 43 13.42 3.01 14.37
N ARG A 44 14.31 2.30 15.06
CA ARG A 44 14.70 0.93 14.71
C ARG A 44 13.47 0.01 14.81
N GLY A 45 13.19 -0.75 13.76
CA GLY A 45 12.01 -1.62 13.69
C GLY A 45 10.69 -0.90 13.37
N ALA A 46 10.69 0.43 13.21
CA ALA A 46 9.48 1.16 12.87
C ALA A 46 9.03 0.90 11.42
N LEU A 47 7.82 0.39 11.28
CA LEU A 47 7.16 0.14 10.00
C LEU A 47 6.29 1.35 9.62
N ALA A 48 6.71 2.09 8.59
CA ALA A 48 5.89 3.13 7.98
C ALA A 48 4.61 2.53 7.41
N SER A 49 3.48 3.20 7.58
CA SER A 49 2.17 2.73 7.16
C SER A 49 1.27 3.89 6.76
N ALA A 50 0.58 3.76 5.63
CA ALA A 50 -0.43 4.71 5.20
C ALA A 50 -1.72 3.96 4.86
N ALA A 51 -2.86 4.59 5.17
CA ALA A 51 -4.18 4.11 4.79
C ALA A 51 -4.66 4.85 3.55
N LEU A 52 -5.34 4.15 2.64
CA LEU A 52 -5.97 4.68 1.44
C LEU A 52 -7.46 4.39 1.50
N ASN A 53 -8.27 5.39 1.19
CA ASN A 53 -9.68 5.15 0.88
C ASN A 53 -9.81 4.51 -0.51
N ARG A 54 -11.03 4.08 -0.86
CA ARG A 54 -11.33 3.44 -2.14
C ARG A 54 -10.91 4.29 -3.34
N ASN A 55 -11.29 5.56 -3.37
CA ASN A 55 -11.02 6.45 -4.50
C ASN A 55 -9.51 6.61 -4.75
N LEU A 56 -8.72 6.77 -3.68
CA LEU A 56 -7.28 6.91 -3.80
C LEU A 56 -6.60 5.60 -4.17
N PHE A 57 -7.09 4.47 -3.66
CA PHE A 57 -6.62 3.15 -4.06
C PHE A 57 -6.83 2.93 -5.56
N GLU A 58 -8.01 3.20 -6.08
CA GLU A 58 -8.31 3.06 -7.52
C GLU A 58 -7.46 4.02 -8.38
N THR A 59 -7.27 5.26 -7.91
CA THR A 59 -6.39 6.24 -8.58
C THR A 59 -4.94 5.76 -8.61
N ALA A 60 -4.42 5.28 -7.47
CA ALA A 60 -3.06 4.77 -7.36
C ALA A 60 -2.86 3.53 -8.23
N LEU A 61 -3.83 2.61 -8.23
CA LEU A 61 -3.79 1.41 -9.05
C LEU A 61 -3.74 1.75 -10.54
N ARG A 62 -4.59 2.68 -11.01
CA ARG A 62 -4.58 3.13 -12.42
C ARG A 62 -3.26 3.78 -12.79
N ALA A 63 -2.75 4.69 -11.95
CA ALA A 63 -1.48 5.36 -12.19
C ALA A 63 -0.32 4.35 -12.31
N LEU A 64 -0.22 3.42 -11.35
CA LEU A 64 0.86 2.42 -11.30
C LEU A 64 0.82 1.41 -12.47
N LEU A 65 -0.36 1.12 -13.01
CA LEU A 65 -0.52 0.13 -14.07
C LEU A 65 -0.50 0.74 -15.48
N LEU A 66 -0.94 1.99 -15.64
CA LEU A 66 -1.11 2.64 -16.95
C LEU A 66 0.01 3.61 -17.29
N GLU A 67 0.68 4.22 -16.31
CA GLU A 67 1.71 5.25 -16.56
C GLU A 67 3.11 4.65 -16.84
N GLY A 68 3.18 3.36 -17.20
CA GLY A 68 4.40 2.73 -17.73
C GLY A 68 5.52 2.49 -16.71
N THR A 69 5.22 2.53 -15.42
CA THR A 69 6.18 2.28 -14.35
C THR A 69 6.47 0.79 -14.17
N GLU A 70 7.69 0.38 -13.84
CA GLU A 70 8.09 -1.04 -13.57
C GLU A 70 7.42 -1.67 -12.30
N PHE A 71 6.34 -1.07 -11.80
CA PHE A 71 5.69 -1.52 -10.57
C PHE A 71 4.82 -2.76 -10.81
N ARG A 72 5.00 -3.77 -9.96
CA ARG A 72 4.02 -4.84 -9.76
C ARG A 72 3.13 -4.48 -8.59
N VAL A 73 1.82 -4.53 -8.79
CA VAL A 73 0.82 -4.31 -7.76
C VAL A 73 0.29 -5.64 -7.26
N GLU A 74 0.40 -5.86 -5.96
CA GLU A 74 -0.19 -7.01 -5.27
C GLU A 74 -1.19 -6.51 -4.23
N VAL A 75 -2.39 -7.07 -4.25
CA VAL A 75 -3.45 -6.82 -3.27
C VAL A 75 -3.55 -8.05 -2.39
N TYR A 76 -3.28 -7.86 -1.11
CA TYR A 76 -3.35 -8.89 -0.09
C TYR A 76 -4.67 -8.78 0.65
N GLU A 77 -5.30 -9.92 0.90
CA GLU A 77 -6.45 -10.04 1.79
C GLU A 77 -6.11 -10.97 2.95
N GLY A 78 -6.72 -10.75 4.11
CA GLY A 78 -6.35 -11.49 5.31
C GLY A 78 -6.97 -10.95 6.58
N THR A 79 -6.80 -11.71 7.65
CA THR A 79 -7.17 -11.31 9.01
C THR A 79 -6.02 -11.60 9.96
N GLY A 80 -5.80 -10.69 10.92
CA GLY A 80 -4.68 -10.78 11.85
C GLY A 80 -3.32 -10.79 11.15
N ALA A 81 -2.55 -11.86 11.35
CA ALA A 81 -1.24 -12.06 10.75
C ALA A 81 -1.27 -12.93 9.47
N SER A 82 -2.44 -13.46 9.10
CA SER A 82 -2.59 -14.36 7.97
C SER A 82 -3.00 -13.58 6.72
N TRP A 83 -2.05 -13.35 5.81
CA TRP A 83 -2.24 -12.61 4.57
C TRP A 83 -1.96 -13.50 3.36
N ARG A 84 -2.81 -13.39 2.33
CA ARG A 84 -2.62 -14.05 1.03
C ARG A 84 -2.77 -13.04 -0.10
N VAL A 85 -2.08 -13.27 -1.22
CA VAL A 85 -2.28 -12.47 -2.44
C VAL A 85 -3.64 -12.82 -3.01
N ALA A 86 -4.56 -11.85 -3.01
CA ALA A 86 -5.87 -11.96 -3.62
C ALA A 86 -5.80 -11.64 -5.11
N LYS A 87 -5.10 -10.55 -5.45
CA LYS A 87 -4.98 -10.04 -6.84
C LYS A 87 -3.55 -9.58 -7.09
N SER A 88 -3.05 -9.81 -8.30
CA SER A 88 -1.75 -9.32 -8.77
C SER A 88 -1.89 -8.70 -10.14
N ALA A 89 -1.20 -7.59 -10.39
CA ALA A 89 -1.18 -6.92 -11.69
C ALA A 89 0.18 -6.29 -11.95
N SER A 90 0.55 -6.19 -13.22
CA SER A 90 1.71 -5.42 -13.67
C SER A 90 1.37 -4.72 -14.98
N PRO A 91 2.09 -3.66 -15.37
CA PRO A 91 1.96 -3.07 -16.70
C PRO A 91 2.12 -4.17 -17.77
N GLY A 92 1.14 -4.30 -18.65
CA GLY A 92 1.09 -5.36 -19.67
C GLY A 92 0.45 -6.69 -19.23
N ARG A 93 0.09 -6.87 -17.96
CA ARG A 93 -0.64 -8.05 -17.44
C ARG A 93 -1.74 -7.60 -16.47
N LEU A 94 -2.82 -7.06 -17.03
CA LEU A 94 -4.01 -6.59 -16.30
C LEU A 94 -4.99 -7.72 -15.95
N GLY A 95 -4.90 -8.86 -16.64
CA GLY A 95 -5.91 -9.92 -16.66
C GLY A 95 -6.14 -10.72 -15.37
N GLN A 96 -5.58 -10.31 -14.22
CA GLN A 96 -5.97 -10.85 -12.91
C GLN A 96 -6.78 -9.85 -12.07
N LEU A 97 -7.08 -8.67 -12.63
CA LEU A 97 -7.86 -7.63 -11.99
C LEU A 97 -9.27 -7.48 -12.59
N GLU A 98 -9.55 -8.19 -13.70
CA GLU A 98 -10.82 -8.13 -14.45
C GLU A 98 -11.78 -9.32 -14.22
N ASP A 99 -11.32 -10.43 -13.63
CA ASP A 99 -12.19 -11.56 -13.24
C ASP A 99 -12.65 -11.42 -11.78
N GLU A 100 -13.67 -10.60 -11.55
CA GLU A 100 -14.89 -10.91 -10.76
C GLU A 100 -15.97 -9.84 -10.97
#